data_AF-A0A2G6B751-F1
#
_entry.id   AF-A0A2G6B751-F1
#
_cell.length_a   1.000
_cell.length_b   1.000
_cell.length_c   1.000
_cell.angle_alpha   90.00
_cell.angle_beta   90.00
_cell.angle_gamma   90.00
#
_symmetry.space_group_name_H-M   'P 1'
#
loop_
_entity.id
_entity.type
_entity.pdbx_description
1 polymer ?
#
loop_
_entity_poly.entity_id
_entity_poly.type
_entity_poly.pdbx_seq_one_letter_code
_entity_poly.pdbx_strand_id
1 'polypeptide(L)' 'MRNLTNTALLEVYERTEEIELDQAFIELLEEEIRRRGIL' A
#
# COMPACT_ATOMS: atom_id res chain seq x y z
N MET A 1 0.77 -8.32 3.44
CA MET A 1 -0.39 -7.66 2.78
C MET A 1 -1.31 -8.59 1.99
N ARG A 2 -0.94 -9.85 1.70
CA ARG A 2 -1.74 -10.79 0.87
C ARG A 2 -3.19 -11.02 1.30
N ASN A 3 -3.50 -10.84 2.58
CA ASN A 3 -4.86 -11.01 3.13
C ASN A 3 -5.67 -9.71 3.18
N LEU A 4 -5.08 -8.56 2.84
CA LEU A 4 -5.81 -7.30 2.73
C LEU A 4 -6.68 -7.32 1.48
N THR A 5 -7.90 -6.80 1.59
CA THR A 5 -8.71 -6.45 0.42
C THR A 5 -8.03 -5.33 -0.38
N ASN A 6 -8.33 -5.21 -1.67
CA ASN A 6 -7.78 -4.14 -2.50
C ASN A 6 -8.14 -2.73 -1.95
N THR A 7 -9.37 -2.55 -1.45
CA THR A 7 -9.80 -1.30 -0.82
C THR A 7 -8.94 -0.94 0.40
N ALA A 8 -8.76 -1.87 1.33
CA ALA A 8 -7.92 -1.65 2.51
C ALA A 8 -6.44 -1.40 2.15
N LEU A 9 -5.95 -1.99 1.06
CA LEU A 9 -4.58 -1.78 0.59
C LEU A 9 -4.38 -0.34 0.07
N LEU A 10 -5.34 0.18 -0.69
CA LEU A 10 -5.33 1.55 -1.20
C LEU A 10 -5.52 2.58 -0.08
N GLU A 11 -6.43 2.32 0.86
CA GLU A 11 -6.64 3.21 2.02
C GLU A 11 -5.36 3.35 2.85
N VAL A 12 -4.62 2.27 3.06
CA VAL A 12 -3.33 2.32 3.75
C VAL A 12 -2.31 3.11 2.95
N TYR A 13 -2.26 2.93 1.63
CA TYR A 13 -1.34 3.69 0.75
C TYR A 13 -1.63 5.19 0.78
N GLU A 14 -2.89 5.61 0.63
CA GLU A 14 -3.29 7.02 0.69
C GLU A 14 -2.92 7.66 2.03
N ARG A 15 -3.00 6.90 3.13
CA ARG A 15 -2.66 7.39 4.46
C ARG A 15 -1.17 7.37 4.77
N THR A 16 -0.32 6.80 3.92
CA THR A 16 1.13 6.83 4.13
C THR A 16 1.72 8.24 4.04
N GLU A 17 1.10 9.13 3.24
CA GLU A 17 1.47 10.55 3.15
C GLU A 17 1.15 11.32 4.43
N GLU A 18 0.14 10.90 5.20
CA GLU A 18 -0.30 11.60 6.41
C GLU A 18 0.50 11.21 7.67
N ILE A 19 1.10 10.01 7.69
CA ILE A 19 1.62 9.40 8.93
C ILE A 19 3.15 9.27 8.91
N GLU A 20 3.85 9.85 7.92
CA GLU A 20 5.32 9.75 7.74
C GLU A 20 5.83 8.33 7.96
N LEU A 21 5.22 7.36 7.27
CA LEU A 21 5.64 5.96 7.37
C LEU A 21 7.01 5.75 6.73
N ASP A 22 7.73 4.76 7.24
CA ASP A 22 9.05 4.39 6.73
C ASP A 22 9.00 4.10 5.23
N GLN A 23 9.95 4.66 4.47
CA GLN A 23 10.02 4.54 3.02
C GLN A 23 10.01 3.08 2.55
N ALA A 24 10.66 2.16 3.27
CA ALA A 24 10.67 0.75 2.91
C ALA A 24 9.28 0.10 3.04
N PHE A 25 8.43 0.59 3.95
CA PHE A 25 7.05 0.14 4.06
C PHE A 25 6.21 0.63 2.87
N ILE A 26 6.43 1.88 2.43
CA ILE A 26 5.77 2.45 1.25
C ILE A 26 6.13 1.65 -0.01
N GLU A 27 7.41 1.33 -0.20
CA GLU A 27 7.86 0.50 -1.34
C GLU A 27 7.17 -0.87 -1.37
N LEU A 28 7.03 -1.53 -0.22
CA LEU A 28 6.32 -2.81 -0.12
C LEU A 28 4.82 -2.69 -0.48
N LEU A 29 4.19 -1.55 -0.16
CA LEU A 29 2.79 -1.29 -0.53
C LEU A 29 2.66 -1.13 -2.04
N GLU A 30 3.53 -0.35 -2.66
CA GLU A 30 3.55 -0.12 -4.11
C GLU A 30 3.79 -1.41 -4.88
N GLU A 31 4.73 -2.25 -4.43
CA GLU A 31 4.98 -3.55 -5.02
C GLU A 31 3.73 -4.45 -4.97
N GLU A 32 3.02 -4.46 -3.84
CA GLU A 32 1.82 -5.27 -3.68
C GLU A 32 0.65 -4.75 -4.53
N ILE A 33 0.48 -3.42 -4.64
CA ILE A 33 -0.51 -2.78 -5.51
C ILE A 33 -0.24 -3.16 -6.97
N ARG A 34 1.01 -3.03 -7.42
CA ARG A 34 1.44 -3.39 -8.78
C ARG A 34 1.27 -4.88 -9.04
N ARG A 35 1.64 -5.75 -8.09
CA ARG A 35 1.47 -7.21 -8.18
C ARG A 35 0.02 -7.62 -8.40
N ARG A 36 -0.93 -6.84 -7.88
CA ARG A 36 -2.37 -7.09 -8.01
C ARG A 36 -3.02 -6.41 -9.21
N GLY A 37 -2.30 -5.54 -9.94
CA GLY A 37 -2.84 -4.77 -11.06
C GLY A 37 -3.98 -3.83 -10.66
N ILE A 38 -3.91 -3.26 -9.46
CA ILE A 38 -4.90 -2.28 -8.97
C ILE A 38 -4.64 -0.89 -9.58
N LEU A 39 -3.38 -0.61 -9.94
CA LEU A 39 -2.87 0.62 -10.58
C LEU A 39 -1.88 0.25 -11.69
#